data_AF-A0A969I6K9-F1
#
_entry.id   AF-A0A969I6K9-F1
#
_cell.length_a   1.000
_cell.length_b   1.000
_cell.length_c   1.000
_cell.angle_alpha   90.00
_cell.angle_beta   90.00
_cell.angle_gamma   90.00
#
_symmetry.space_group_name_H-M   'P 1'
#
loop_
_entity.id
_entity.type
_entity.pdbx_description
1 polymer ?
#
loop_
_entity_poly.entity_id
_entity_poly.type
_entity_poly.pdbx_seq_one_letter_code
_entity_poly.pdbx_strand_id
1 'polypeptide(L)'
;MGLASGMFPAALGTDTGGSVRNPASMCSITGMKATYGRVSRRGVFPLAFSLDHVGPMTRNVRDNALLLQILAGHDPEDPGSADVPVPNYSADLDKGVKGLRIGLIRHFYAEDMVAHPEQLAALDAAAETLRKLGAEVREIRLPPEAQYAACNRIILRSEAFAIHRKWLNEQPGNYGELARQRIMDGAAVSAADYIDALRMRGRLTRAALEAFKDIDVALTSSSLDPPCPIDDAEGCLRLYARQTRQPFNI
;
A
#
# COMPACT_ATOMS: atom_id res chain seq x y z
N MET A 1 -14.49 -6.69 5.83
CA MET A 1 -15.73 -7.37 6.26
C MET A 1 -16.73 -6.40 6.90
N GLY A 2 -16.56 -5.95 8.16
CA GLY A 2 -17.58 -5.15 8.85
C GLY A 2 -18.01 -3.84 8.15
N LEU A 3 -17.09 -3.13 7.48
CA LEU A 3 -17.41 -1.98 6.64
C LEU A 3 -18.31 -2.35 5.45
N ALA A 4 -17.93 -3.40 4.72
CA ALA A 4 -18.60 -3.87 3.52
C ALA A 4 -20.00 -4.41 3.83
N SER A 5 -20.17 -5.05 4.99
CA SER A 5 -21.47 -5.52 5.49
C SER A 5 -22.31 -4.44 6.17
N GLY A 6 -21.84 -3.19 6.25
CA GLY A 6 -22.61 -2.08 6.82
C GLY A 6 -22.67 -2.03 8.35
N MET A 7 -21.85 -2.82 9.06
CA MET A 7 -21.85 -2.87 10.53
C MET A 7 -21.36 -1.57 11.18
N PHE A 8 -20.48 -0.85 10.49
CA PHE A 8 -19.97 0.47 10.90
C PHE A 8 -19.70 1.35 9.67
N PRO A 9 -19.74 2.68 9.82
CA PRO A 9 -19.54 3.60 8.68
C PRO A 9 -18.07 3.79 8.30
N ALA A 10 -17.17 3.64 9.26
CA ALA A 10 -15.74 3.93 9.15
C ALA A 10 -14.90 2.96 9.99
N ALA A 11 -13.67 2.73 9.57
CA ALA A 11 -12.66 2.02 10.36
C ALA A 11 -11.27 2.59 10.10
N LEU A 12 -10.34 2.25 10.99
CA LEU A 12 -8.91 2.50 10.84
C LEU A 12 -8.20 1.17 10.61
N GLY A 13 -7.16 1.20 9.79
CA GLY A 13 -6.22 0.11 9.63
C GLY A 13 -4.79 0.62 9.58
N THR A 14 -3.84 -0.31 9.61
CA THR A 14 -2.42 -0.02 9.33
C THR A 14 -2.05 -0.53 7.95
N ASP A 15 -1.13 0.15 7.27
CA ASP A 15 -0.65 -0.23 5.93
C ASP A 15 0.88 -0.13 5.87
N THR A 16 1.54 -1.26 6.05
CA THR A 16 3.00 -1.40 5.94
C THR A 16 3.42 -1.96 4.58
N GLY A 17 2.64 -2.91 4.07
CA GLY A 17 2.87 -3.60 2.80
C GLY A 17 1.60 -3.70 1.94
N GLY A 18 0.57 -2.90 2.24
CA GLY A 18 -0.74 -2.94 1.60
C GLY A 18 -1.89 -3.31 2.53
N SER A 19 -1.71 -3.35 3.86
CA SER A 19 -2.70 -3.92 4.79
C SER A 19 -4.01 -3.11 4.92
N VAL A 20 -4.08 -1.87 4.45
CA VAL A 20 -5.35 -1.12 4.25
C VAL A 20 -5.87 -1.35 2.84
N ARG A 21 -5.00 -1.24 1.83
CA ARG A 21 -5.41 -1.32 0.41
C ARG A 21 -5.82 -2.73 -0.04
N ASN A 22 -5.23 -3.80 0.50
CA ASN A 22 -5.61 -5.20 0.18
C ASN A 22 -7.05 -5.49 0.57
N PRO A 23 -7.40 -5.39 1.87
CA PRO A 23 -8.76 -5.75 2.27
C PRO A 23 -9.76 -4.79 1.64
N ALA A 24 -9.35 -3.54 1.34
CA ALA A 24 -10.20 -2.62 0.60
C ALA A 24 -10.53 -3.10 -0.81
N SER A 25 -9.53 -3.51 -1.60
CA SER A 25 -9.74 -4.05 -2.94
C SER A 25 -10.48 -5.38 -2.96
N MET A 26 -10.31 -6.22 -1.92
CA MET A 26 -11.00 -7.51 -1.81
C MET A 26 -12.44 -7.41 -1.29
N CYS A 27 -12.81 -6.30 -0.65
CA CYS A 27 -14.14 -6.10 -0.05
C CYS A 27 -14.94 -4.99 -0.73
N SER A 28 -14.52 -4.49 -1.88
CA SER A 28 -15.19 -3.42 -2.62
C SER A 28 -15.47 -2.17 -1.75
N ILE A 29 -14.47 -1.75 -0.97
CA ILE A 29 -14.52 -0.54 -0.14
C ILE A 29 -13.33 0.38 -0.47
N THR A 30 -13.35 1.60 0.04
CA THR A 30 -12.25 2.55 -0.10
C THR A 30 -11.27 2.40 1.06
N GLY A 31 -9.98 2.23 0.76
CA GLY A 31 -8.90 2.21 1.74
C GLY A 31 -7.78 3.16 1.30
N MET A 32 -7.36 4.05 2.19
CA MET A 32 -6.36 5.06 1.88
C MET A 32 -5.11 4.86 2.72
N LYS A 33 -3.97 4.79 2.03
CA LYS A 33 -2.65 4.93 2.64
C LYS A 33 -2.13 6.33 2.32
N ALA A 34 -2.16 7.22 3.30
CA ALA A 34 -1.68 8.58 3.15
C ALA A 34 -0.16 8.63 2.92
N THR A 35 0.36 9.81 2.60
CA THR A 35 1.80 10.09 2.62
C THR A 35 2.40 9.73 3.98
N TYR A 36 3.62 9.20 4.01
CA TYR A 36 4.32 8.86 5.25
C TYR A 36 4.35 10.06 6.20
N GLY A 37 4.03 9.83 7.47
CA GLY A 37 3.96 10.87 8.50
C GLY A 37 2.72 11.77 8.48
N ARG A 38 1.79 11.61 7.51
CA ARG A 38 0.57 12.43 7.41
C ARG A 38 -0.40 12.20 8.56
N VAL A 39 -0.50 10.95 9.03
CA VAL A 39 -1.34 10.51 10.15
C VAL A 39 -0.41 9.96 11.23
N SER A 40 -0.58 10.44 12.46
CA SER A 40 0.22 9.99 13.61
C SER A 40 0.07 8.48 13.83
N ARG A 41 1.16 7.85 14.24
CA ARG A 41 1.23 6.43 14.63
C ARG A 41 1.41 6.27 16.12
N ARG A 42 1.28 7.35 16.90
CA ARG A 42 1.33 7.28 18.36
C ARG A 42 0.25 6.32 18.88
N GLY A 43 0.67 5.38 19.73
CA GLY A 43 -0.21 4.33 20.26
C GLY A 43 -0.43 3.14 19.30
N VAL A 44 0.15 3.15 18.10
CA VAL A 44 0.12 2.01 17.17
C VAL A 44 1.32 1.11 17.43
N PHE A 45 1.07 -0.19 17.63
CA PHE A 45 2.15 -1.16 17.76
C PHE A 45 2.89 -1.29 16.41
N PRO A 46 4.21 -1.08 16.36
CA PRO A 46 4.95 -1.02 15.10
C PRO A 46 5.17 -2.41 14.50
N LEU A 47 5.22 -2.49 13.18
CA LEU A 47 5.68 -3.65 12.43
C LEU A 47 6.98 -3.33 11.67
N ALA A 48 7.02 -2.21 10.95
CA ALA A 48 8.23 -1.69 10.33
C ALA A 48 8.13 -0.17 10.33
N PHE A 49 8.79 0.48 11.29
CA PHE A 49 8.62 1.91 11.57
C PHE A 49 8.96 2.80 10.35
N SER A 50 9.78 2.35 9.40
CA SER A 50 10.07 3.12 8.19
C SER A 50 9.02 2.95 7.08
N LEU A 51 8.06 2.03 7.24
CA LEU A 51 7.05 1.67 6.25
C LEU A 51 5.61 1.77 6.78
N ASP A 52 5.42 1.77 8.11
CA ASP A 52 4.10 1.76 8.74
C ASP A 52 3.33 3.06 8.48
N HIS A 53 2.07 2.93 8.07
CA HIS A 53 1.09 4.01 7.97
C HIS A 53 -0.18 3.63 8.73
N VAL A 54 -0.93 4.63 9.20
CA VAL A 54 -2.34 4.49 9.61
C VAL A 54 -3.21 5.06 8.50
N GLY A 55 -4.30 4.37 8.18
CA GLY A 55 -5.14 4.72 7.04
C GLY A 55 -6.64 4.54 7.32
N PRO A 56 -7.49 5.46 6.83
CA PRO A 56 -8.93 5.31 6.92
C PRO A 56 -9.46 4.29 5.90
N MET A 57 -10.50 3.57 6.33
CA MET A 57 -11.27 2.65 5.51
C MET A 57 -12.76 2.98 5.62
N THR A 58 -13.44 3.09 4.47
CA THR A 58 -14.84 3.54 4.38
C THR A 58 -15.52 2.90 3.16
N ARG A 59 -16.86 2.94 3.06
CA ARG A 59 -17.57 2.39 1.88
C ARG A 59 -17.49 3.28 0.63
N ASN A 60 -17.10 4.54 0.77
CA ASN A 60 -17.00 5.48 -0.34
C ASN A 60 -15.86 6.49 -0.14
N VAL A 61 -15.48 7.16 -1.23
CA VAL A 61 -14.37 8.11 -1.29
C VAL A 61 -14.63 9.39 -0.47
N ARG A 62 -15.87 9.87 -0.42
CA ARG A 62 -16.23 11.09 0.31
C ARG A 62 -16.01 10.94 1.81
N ASP A 63 -16.51 9.86 2.39
CA ASP A 63 -16.30 9.54 3.81
C ASP A 63 -14.82 9.29 4.09
N ASN A 64 -14.09 8.70 3.13
CA ASN A 64 -12.66 8.47 3.27
C ASN A 64 -11.87 9.78 3.37
N ALA A 65 -12.19 10.75 2.50
CA ALA A 65 -11.56 12.07 2.48
C ALA A 65 -11.84 12.85 3.77
N LEU A 66 -13.09 12.82 4.27
CA LEU A 66 -13.46 13.46 5.53
C LEU A 66 -12.72 12.82 6.72
N LEU A 67 -12.68 11.48 6.77
CA LEU A 67 -11.99 10.79 7.85
C LEU A 67 -10.47 11.03 7.79
N LEU A 68 -9.85 11.02 6.61
CA LEU A 68 -8.45 11.38 6.46
C LEU A 68 -8.19 12.81 6.95
N GLN A 69 -9.07 13.76 6.66
CA GLN A 69 -8.91 15.15 7.09
C GLN A 69 -8.92 15.30 8.62
N ILE A 70 -9.70 14.46 9.33
CA ILE A 70 -9.73 14.43 10.80
C ILE A 70 -8.47 13.78 11.37
N LEU A 71 -7.98 12.72 10.73
CA LEU A 71 -6.80 11.95 11.19
C LEU A 71 -5.48 12.65 10.86
N ALA A 72 -5.45 13.41 9.78
CA ALA A 72 -4.27 14.08 9.29
C ALA A 72 -3.89 15.23 10.22
N GLY A 73 -2.60 15.37 10.52
CA GLY A 73 -2.13 16.43 11.41
C GLY A 73 -0.73 16.14 11.93
N HIS A 74 -0.03 17.21 12.32
CA HIS A 74 1.23 17.05 13.02
C HIS A 74 0.97 16.60 14.46
N ASP A 75 1.67 15.57 14.90
CA ASP A 75 1.70 15.10 16.29
C ASP A 75 3.16 15.21 16.77
N PRO A 76 3.50 16.18 17.63
CA PRO A 76 4.88 16.39 18.08
C PRO A 76 5.42 15.22 18.93
N GLU A 77 4.54 14.33 19.41
CA GLU A 77 4.93 13.14 20.18
C GLU A 77 5.16 11.90 19.28
N ASP A 78 4.88 11.98 17.97
CA ASP A 78 5.28 10.96 16.99
C ASP A 78 6.50 11.46 16.19
N PRO A 79 7.69 10.87 16.37
CA PRO A 79 8.91 11.32 15.68
C PRO A 79 8.86 11.13 14.15
N GLY A 80 7.92 10.34 13.64
CA GLY A 80 7.68 10.20 12.20
C GLY A 80 6.57 11.09 11.66
N SER A 81 5.92 11.91 12.51
CA SER A 81 4.85 12.82 12.07
C SER A 81 5.43 13.99 11.30
N ALA A 82 4.85 14.27 10.12
CA ALA A 82 5.26 15.37 9.28
C ALA A 82 4.55 16.65 9.70
N ASP A 83 5.32 17.72 9.92
CA ASP A 83 4.79 19.06 10.15
C ASP A 83 4.35 19.71 8.84
N VAL A 84 3.18 19.29 8.34
CA VAL A 84 2.60 19.75 7.07
C VAL A 84 1.13 20.12 7.30
N PRO A 85 0.67 21.30 6.84
CA PRO A 85 -0.72 21.73 6.96
C PRO A 85 -1.70 20.69 6.38
N VAL A 86 -2.86 20.53 7.01
CA VAL A 86 -3.94 19.66 6.52
C VAL A 86 -4.76 20.44 5.49
N PRO A 87 -4.76 20.08 4.19
CA PRO A 87 -5.65 20.70 3.23
C PRO A 87 -7.08 20.17 3.40
N ASN A 88 -8.05 20.85 2.79
CA ASN A 88 -9.42 20.33 2.72
C ASN A 88 -9.51 19.23 1.64
N TYR A 89 -9.39 17.97 2.04
CA TYR A 89 -9.43 16.83 1.11
C TYR A 89 -10.79 16.65 0.42
N SER A 90 -11.86 17.18 1.01
CA SER A 90 -13.22 17.04 0.46
C SER A 90 -13.60 18.13 -0.55
N ALA A 91 -12.83 19.23 -0.62
CA ALA A 91 -13.18 20.41 -1.42
C ALA A 91 -13.34 20.12 -2.91
N ASP A 92 -12.56 19.18 -3.42
CA ASP A 92 -12.37 18.97 -4.85
C ASP A 92 -12.96 17.66 -5.38
N LEU A 93 -13.70 16.92 -4.54
CA LEU A 93 -14.24 15.60 -4.88
C LEU A 93 -15.19 15.64 -6.10
N ASP A 94 -15.88 16.76 -6.29
CA ASP A 94 -16.88 16.94 -7.35
C ASP A 94 -16.30 17.64 -8.60
N LYS A 95 -14.99 17.96 -8.64
CA LYS A 95 -14.35 18.62 -9.80
C LYS A 95 -14.27 17.72 -11.04
N GLY A 96 -14.40 16.40 -10.88
CA GLY A 96 -14.21 15.43 -11.95
C GLY A 96 -12.74 15.27 -12.36
N VAL A 97 -12.51 14.58 -13.48
CA VAL A 97 -11.16 14.15 -13.92
C VAL A 97 -10.68 14.78 -15.23
N LYS A 98 -11.48 15.69 -15.82
CA LYS A 98 -11.16 16.30 -17.12
C LYS A 98 -9.84 17.06 -17.04
N GLY A 99 -8.93 16.75 -17.95
CA GLY A 99 -7.59 17.35 -18.02
C GLY A 99 -6.55 16.77 -17.05
N LEU A 100 -6.92 15.81 -16.20
CA LEU A 100 -5.93 15.11 -15.36
C LEU A 100 -5.02 14.24 -16.23
N ARG A 101 -3.71 14.37 -16.03
CA ARG A 101 -2.69 13.54 -16.66
C ARG A 101 -2.49 12.29 -15.81
N ILE A 102 -2.95 11.15 -16.30
CA ILE A 102 -2.90 9.88 -15.58
C ILE A 102 -1.83 8.99 -16.20
N GLY A 103 -0.82 8.64 -15.39
CA GLY A 103 0.19 7.67 -15.77
C GLY A 103 -0.26 6.24 -15.46
N LEU A 104 -0.60 5.47 -16.48
CA LEU A 104 -0.99 4.07 -16.35
C LEU A 104 0.26 3.18 -16.26
N ILE A 105 0.50 2.58 -15.10
CA ILE A 105 1.61 1.64 -14.89
C ILE A 105 1.14 0.22 -15.25
N ARG A 106 0.87 0.01 -16.54
CA ARG A 106 0.28 -1.23 -17.07
C ARG A 106 1.20 -2.44 -16.95
N HIS A 107 2.49 -2.26 -17.24
CA HIS A 107 3.46 -3.35 -17.31
C HIS A 107 3.56 -4.18 -16.02
N PHE A 108 3.28 -3.61 -14.84
CA PHE A 108 3.28 -4.37 -13.58
C PHE A 108 2.30 -5.53 -13.55
N TYR A 109 1.12 -5.39 -14.15
CA TYR A 109 0.06 -6.39 -14.09
C TYR A 109 -0.26 -7.02 -15.45
N ALA A 110 0.37 -6.54 -16.53
CA ALA A 110 0.26 -7.11 -17.87
C ALA A 110 1.53 -7.82 -18.33
N GLU A 111 2.70 -7.52 -17.75
CA GLU A 111 4.00 -8.08 -18.15
C GLU A 111 4.73 -8.72 -16.96
N ASP A 112 5.09 -7.94 -15.93
CA ASP A 112 5.91 -8.39 -14.80
C ASP A 112 5.24 -9.54 -14.04
N MET A 113 3.96 -9.36 -13.68
CA MET A 113 3.12 -10.38 -13.06
C MET A 113 1.73 -10.32 -13.69
N VAL A 114 1.53 -11.09 -14.76
CA VAL A 114 0.26 -11.14 -15.50
C VAL A 114 -0.91 -11.42 -14.54
N ALA A 115 -1.82 -10.46 -14.42
CA ALA A 115 -3.01 -10.54 -13.56
C ALA A 115 -4.05 -11.53 -14.10
N HIS A 116 -5.02 -11.88 -13.25
CA HIS A 116 -6.20 -12.59 -13.68
C HIS A 116 -6.90 -11.82 -14.84
N PRO A 117 -7.41 -12.51 -15.89
CA PRO A 117 -7.97 -11.84 -17.06
C PRO A 117 -9.08 -10.83 -16.74
N GLU A 118 -9.95 -11.13 -15.78
CA GLU A 118 -11.01 -10.21 -15.35
C GLU A 118 -10.44 -8.94 -14.69
N GLN A 119 -9.33 -9.07 -13.95
CA GLN A 119 -8.68 -7.94 -13.30
C GLN A 119 -8.02 -7.02 -14.34
N LEU A 120 -7.38 -7.62 -15.34
CA LEU A 120 -6.78 -6.89 -16.47
C LEU A 120 -7.87 -6.15 -17.26
N ALA A 121 -8.96 -6.84 -17.61
CA ALA A 121 -10.09 -6.23 -18.31
C ALA A 121 -10.74 -5.09 -17.50
N ALA A 122 -10.89 -5.24 -16.19
CA ALA A 122 -11.45 -4.21 -15.32
C ALA A 122 -10.56 -2.96 -15.24
N LEU A 123 -9.23 -3.12 -15.15
CA LEU A 123 -8.28 -2.01 -15.16
C LEU A 123 -8.27 -1.28 -16.50
N ASP A 124 -8.38 -2.02 -17.61
CA ASP A 124 -8.48 -1.44 -18.95
C ASP A 124 -9.78 -0.65 -19.14
N ALA A 125 -10.90 -1.20 -18.68
CA ALA A 125 -12.18 -0.52 -18.70
C ALA A 125 -12.18 0.74 -17.82
N ALA A 126 -11.50 0.72 -16.66
CA ALA A 126 -11.35 1.88 -15.80
C ALA A 126 -10.51 2.98 -16.48
N ALA A 127 -9.36 2.63 -17.07
CA ALA A 127 -8.54 3.56 -17.83
C ALA A 127 -9.32 4.18 -19.00
N GLU A 128 -10.10 3.38 -19.73
CA GLU A 128 -10.91 3.86 -20.84
C GLU A 128 -12.07 4.77 -20.39
N THR A 129 -12.69 4.45 -19.25
CA THR A 129 -13.71 5.33 -18.65
C THR A 129 -13.13 6.69 -18.30
N LEU A 130 -11.92 6.73 -17.72
CA LEU A 130 -11.21 7.97 -17.40
C LEU A 130 -10.91 8.79 -18.66
N ARG A 131 -10.48 8.16 -19.76
CA ARG A 131 -10.31 8.84 -21.06
C ARG A 131 -11.60 9.46 -21.57
N LYS A 132 -12.72 8.72 -21.53
CA LYS A 132 -14.04 9.21 -21.96
C LYS A 132 -14.54 10.39 -21.11
N LEU A 133 -14.16 10.44 -19.83
CA LEU A 133 -14.43 11.56 -18.93
C LEU A 133 -13.47 12.76 -19.13
N GLY A 134 -12.53 12.65 -20.08
CA GLY A 134 -11.64 13.73 -20.50
C GLY A 134 -10.29 13.77 -19.79
N ALA A 135 -9.88 12.70 -19.09
CA ALA A 135 -8.52 12.58 -18.57
C ALA A 135 -7.53 12.16 -19.68
N GLU A 136 -6.29 12.62 -19.57
CA GLU A 136 -5.19 12.22 -20.44
C GLU A 136 -4.50 10.98 -19.87
N VAL A 137 -4.91 9.78 -20.31
CA VAL A 137 -4.35 8.52 -19.81
C VAL A 137 -3.28 7.98 -20.77
N ARG A 138 -2.03 7.98 -20.32
CA ARG A 138 -0.88 7.44 -21.06
C ARG A 138 -0.13 6.40 -20.24
N GLU A 139 0.46 5.42 -20.92
CA GLU A 139 1.30 4.44 -20.23
C GLU A 139 2.62 5.04 -19.78
N ILE A 140 3.06 4.67 -18.59
CA ILE A 140 4.38 4.99 -18.05
C ILE A 140 5.07 3.72 -17.56
N ARG A 141 6.40 3.76 -17.51
CA ARG A 141 7.20 2.65 -16.99
C ARG A 141 7.94 3.09 -15.73
N LEU A 142 8.05 2.14 -14.82
CA LEU A 142 8.84 2.22 -13.60
C LEU A 142 9.89 1.10 -13.66
N PRO A 143 10.89 1.08 -12.77
CA PRO A 143 11.66 -0.12 -12.51
C PRO A 143 10.75 -1.36 -12.31
N PRO A 144 11.19 -2.58 -12.65
CA PRO A 144 10.38 -3.78 -12.50
C PRO A 144 9.83 -3.94 -11.08
N GLU A 145 8.59 -4.41 -10.96
CA GLU A 145 7.89 -4.56 -9.66
C GLU A 145 8.73 -5.38 -8.67
N ALA A 146 9.36 -6.45 -9.15
CA ALA A 146 10.17 -7.34 -8.33
C ALA A 146 11.33 -6.62 -7.59
N GLN A 147 11.85 -5.51 -8.13
CA GLN A 147 12.85 -4.70 -7.42
C GLN A 147 12.21 -3.99 -6.21
N TYR A 148 11.02 -3.42 -6.38
CA TYR A 148 10.28 -2.82 -5.27
C TYR A 148 9.92 -3.85 -4.21
N ALA A 149 9.42 -5.02 -4.62
CA ALA A 149 9.09 -6.12 -3.72
C ALA A 149 10.31 -6.63 -2.93
N ALA A 150 11.46 -6.78 -3.59
CA ALA A 150 12.71 -7.17 -2.94
C ALA A 150 13.17 -6.12 -1.91
N CYS A 151 13.15 -4.84 -2.28
CA CYS A 151 13.49 -3.74 -1.38
C CYS A 151 12.60 -3.74 -0.13
N ASN A 152 11.27 -3.75 -0.34
CA ASN A 152 10.30 -3.73 0.73
C ASN A 152 10.50 -4.92 1.67
N ARG A 153 10.67 -6.13 1.11
CA ARG A 153 10.76 -7.35 1.91
C ARG A 153 11.99 -7.38 2.82
N ILE A 154 13.14 -6.88 2.36
CA ILE A 154 14.34 -6.77 3.18
C ILE A 154 14.12 -5.78 4.33
N ILE A 155 13.62 -4.58 4.03
CA ILE A 155 13.37 -3.54 5.04
C ILE A 155 12.33 -4.02 6.07
N LEU A 156 11.17 -4.47 5.59
CA LEU A 156 10.05 -4.94 6.41
C LEU A 156 10.49 -6.04 7.38
N ARG A 157 11.16 -7.10 6.88
CA ARG A 157 11.53 -8.25 7.71
C ARG A 157 12.61 -7.87 8.73
N SER A 158 13.57 -7.05 8.35
CA SER A 158 14.63 -6.58 9.26
C SER A 158 14.03 -5.79 10.43
N GLU A 159 13.17 -4.82 10.13
CA GLU A 159 12.56 -3.99 11.15
C GLU A 159 11.56 -4.76 12.02
N ALA A 160 10.74 -5.62 11.40
CA ALA A 160 9.82 -6.50 12.13
C ALA A 160 10.56 -7.41 13.09
N PHE A 161 11.64 -8.05 12.64
CA PHE A 161 12.45 -8.87 13.54
C PHE A 161 13.05 -8.03 14.67
N ALA A 162 13.62 -6.86 14.38
CA ALA A 162 14.20 -5.99 15.41
C ALA A 162 13.19 -5.61 16.51
N ILE A 163 11.94 -5.33 16.13
CA ILE A 163 10.85 -5.03 17.07
C ILE A 163 10.43 -6.27 17.86
N HIS A 164 10.24 -7.40 17.18
CA HIS A 164 9.63 -8.59 17.75
C HIS A 164 10.61 -9.57 18.43
N ARG A 165 11.92 -9.39 18.23
CA ARG A 165 13.00 -10.33 18.64
C ARG A 165 12.87 -10.78 20.08
N LYS A 166 12.54 -9.89 21.01
CA LYS A 166 12.39 -10.23 22.43
C LYS A 166 11.33 -11.33 22.63
N TRP A 167 10.12 -11.10 22.13
CA TRP A 167 9.00 -12.05 22.29
C TRP A 167 9.21 -13.33 21.47
N LEU A 168 9.88 -13.24 20.32
CA LEU A 168 10.23 -14.43 19.54
C LEU A 168 11.24 -15.32 20.27
N ASN A 169 12.16 -14.73 21.05
CA ASN A 169 13.13 -15.50 21.84
C ASN A 169 12.50 -16.06 23.13
N GLU A 170 11.67 -15.26 23.82
CA GLU A 170 11.12 -15.64 25.13
C GLU A 170 9.88 -16.53 25.01
N GLN A 171 9.01 -16.26 24.01
CA GLN A 171 7.67 -16.85 23.91
C GLN A 171 7.28 -17.14 22.43
N PRO A 172 8.09 -17.87 21.65
CA PRO A 172 7.81 -18.12 20.23
C PRO A 172 6.49 -18.87 19.99
N GLY A 173 6.01 -19.64 20.97
CA GLY A 173 4.73 -20.36 20.90
C GLY A 173 3.49 -19.46 20.92
N ASN A 174 3.62 -18.19 21.30
CA ASN A 174 2.51 -17.23 21.31
C ASN A 174 2.25 -16.61 19.92
N TYR A 175 3.14 -16.85 18.95
CA TYR A 175 2.94 -16.40 17.58
C TYR A 175 2.22 -17.47 16.75
N GLY A 176 1.28 -17.04 15.92
CA GLY A 176 0.76 -17.90 14.86
C GLY A 176 1.89 -18.29 13.89
N GLU A 177 1.85 -19.52 13.38
CA GLU A 177 2.97 -20.13 12.63
C GLU A 177 3.49 -19.26 11.48
N LEU A 178 2.58 -18.79 10.62
CA LEU A 178 2.93 -17.95 9.47
C LEU A 178 3.57 -16.62 9.86
N ALA A 179 3.07 -16.00 10.93
CA ALA A 179 3.63 -14.74 11.43
C ALA A 179 5.03 -14.97 12.01
N ARG A 180 5.19 -16.01 12.83
CA ARG A 180 6.47 -16.42 13.40
C ARG A 180 7.51 -16.64 12.29
N GLN A 181 7.19 -17.45 11.29
CA GLN A 181 8.09 -17.75 10.18
C GLN A 181 8.51 -16.48 9.43
N ARG A 182 7.54 -15.64 9.03
CA ARG A 182 7.81 -14.43 8.25
C ARG A 182 8.65 -13.39 8.99
N ILE A 183 8.47 -13.27 10.30
CA ILE A 183 9.24 -12.32 11.11
C ILE A 183 10.62 -12.89 11.43
N MET A 184 10.73 -14.18 11.73
CA MET A 184 12.01 -14.85 12.01
C MET A 184 12.98 -14.80 10.82
N ASP A 185 12.50 -14.77 9.58
CA ASP A 185 13.34 -14.57 8.39
C ASP A 185 14.20 -13.29 8.48
N GLY A 186 13.77 -12.27 9.24
CA GLY A 186 14.53 -11.05 9.46
C GLY A 186 15.82 -11.25 10.26
N ALA A 187 15.94 -12.34 11.05
CA ALA A 187 17.14 -12.68 11.78
C ALA A 187 18.34 -13.00 10.87
N ALA A 188 18.07 -13.44 9.64
CA ALA A 188 19.08 -13.80 8.66
C ALA A 188 19.52 -12.63 7.77
N VAL A 189 18.85 -11.47 7.88
CA VAL A 189 19.20 -10.29 7.07
C VAL A 189 20.41 -9.60 7.70
N SER A 190 21.50 -9.48 6.94
CA SER A 190 22.70 -8.81 7.43
C SER A 190 22.53 -7.28 7.44
N ALA A 191 23.39 -6.58 8.19
CA ALA A 191 23.45 -5.14 8.13
C ALA A 191 23.77 -4.64 6.70
N ALA A 192 24.61 -5.35 5.95
CA ALA A 192 24.93 -5.01 4.56
C ALA A 192 23.69 -5.09 3.67
N ASP A 193 22.90 -6.17 3.79
CA ASP A 193 21.65 -6.34 3.02
C ASP A 193 20.66 -5.22 3.32
N TYR A 194 20.51 -4.84 4.60
CA TYR A 194 19.63 -3.73 4.98
C TYR A 194 20.11 -2.41 4.39
N ILE A 195 21.41 -2.08 4.50
CA ILE A 195 21.98 -0.85 3.93
C ILE A 195 21.82 -0.82 2.40
N ASP A 196 22.05 -1.94 1.71
CA ASP A 196 21.87 -2.02 0.26
C ASP A 196 20.39 -1.88 -0.14
N ALA A 197 19.47 -2.40 0.66
CA ALA A 197 18.04 -2.16 0.47
C ALA A 197 17.69 -0.67 0.66
N LEU A 198 18.26 0.04 1.63
CA LEU A 198 18.06 1.49 1.80
C LEU A 198 18.62 2.29 0.61
N ARG A 199 19.76 1.88 0.05
CA ARG A 199 20.31 2.49 -1.17
C ARG A 199 19.45 2.20 -2.39
N MET A 200 18.90 0.98 -2.48
CA MET A 200 17.96 0.61 -3.53
C MET A 200 16.66 1.40 -3.44
N ARG A 201 16.11 1.58 -2.24
CA ARG A 201 14.96 2.46 -1.97
C ARG A 201 15.20 3.85 -2.57
N GLY A 202 16.32 4.49 -2.24
CA GLY A 202 16.65 5.82 -2.79
C GLY A 202 16.72 5.87 -4.32
N ARG A 203 17.24 4.82 -4.98
CA ARG A 203 17.27 4.72 -6.45
C ARG A 203 15.87 4.55 -7.04
N LEU A 204 15.07 3.66 -6.46
CA LEU A 204 13.71 3.36 -6.90
C LEU A 204 12.79 4.58 -6.72
N THR A 205 12.85 5.25 -5.57
CA THR A 205 12.10 6.50 -5.32
C THR A 205 12.45 7.57 -6.35
N ARG A 206 13.74 7.77 -6.67
CA ARG A 206 14.15 8.76 -7.67
C ARG A 206 13.62 8.42 -9.06
N ALA A 207 13.68 7.13 -9.46
CA ALA A 207 13.14 6.69 -10.73
C ALA A 207 11.61 6.88 -10.82
N ALA A 208 10.88 6.61 -9.73
CA ALA A 208 9.45 6.86 -9.66
C ALA A 208 9.12 8.35 -9.76
N LEU A 209 9.82 9.22 -9.00
CA LEU A 209 9.61 10.66 -9.06
C LEU A 209 9.89 11.24 -10.46
N GLU A 210 10.94 10.76 -11.14
CA GLU A 210 11.22 11.17 -12.52
C GLU A 210 10.10 10.75 -13.48
N ALA A 211 9.57 9.54 -13.35
CA ALA A 211 8.43 9.08 -14.15
C ALA A 211 7.14 9.86 -13.84
N PHE A 212 7.02 10.40 -12.62
CA PHE A 212 5.84 11.13 -12.17
C PHE A 212 5.86 12.63 -12.47
N LYS A 213 6.97 13.19 -12.96
CA LYS A 213 7.13 14.65 -13.15
C LYS A 213 6.05 15.29 -14.05
N ASP A 214 5.53 14.52 -15.00
CA ASP A 214 4.63 14.98 -16.06
C ASP A 214 3.21 14.40 -15.92
N ILE A 215 2.88 13.79 -14.79
CA ILE A 215 1.54 13.27 -14.48
C ILE A 215 1.03 13.86 -13.17
N ASP A 216 -0.28 13.84 -12.98
CA ASP A 216 -0.92 14.28 -11.75
C ASP A 216 -1.21 13.08 -10.82
N VAL A 217 -1.53 11.92 -11.39
CA VAL A 217 -1.85 10.69 -10.66
C VAL A 217 -1.34 9.46 -11.42
N ALA A 218 -0.83 8.46 -10.69
CA ALA A 218 -0.51 7.15 -11.24
C ALA A 218 -1.68 6.16 -11.03
N LEU A 219 -1.99 5.37 -12.05
CA LEU A 219 -2.99 4.30 -12.01
C LEU A 219 -2.30 2.94 -12.18
N THR A 220 -2.59 2.00 -11.29
CA THR A 220 -2.06 0.62 -11.36
C THR A 220 -2.95 -0.34 -10.57
N SER A 221 -2.62 -1.63 -10.58
CA SER A 221 -3.34 -2.64 -9.81
C SER A 221 -3.01 -2.57 -8.31
N SER A 222 -3.92 -3.09 -7.48
CA SER A 222 -3.66 -3.35 -6.06
C SER A 222 -3.31 -4.83 -5.86
N SER A 223 -4.28 -5.69 -6.17
CA SER A 223 -4.19 -7.15 -6.11
C SER A 223 -4.35 -7.72 -7.52
N LEU A 224 -3.62 -8.79 -7.84
CA LEU A 224 -3.58 -9.34 -9.20
C LEU A 224 -4.59 -10.46 -9.44
N ASP A 225 -5.19 -10.99 -8.38
CA ASP A 225 -6.10 -12.13 -8.43
C ASP A 225 -7.34 -11.85 -7.53
N PRO A 226 -8.50 -12.46 -7.83
CA PRO A 226 -9.70 -12.36 -7.00
C PRO A 226 -9.52 -13.07 -5.65
N PRO A 227 -10.33 -12.73 -4.62
CA PRO A 227 -10.27 -13.44 -3.33
C PRO A 227 -10.56 -14.93 -3.50
N CYS A 228 -9.87 -15.78 -2.74
CA CYS A 228 -10.09 -17.22 -2.71
C CYS A 228 -10.82 -17.66 -1.42
N PRO A 229 -11.39 -18.88 -1.39
CA PRO A 229 -11.88 -19.49 -0.17
C PRO A 229 -10.78 -19.59 0.90
N ILE A 230 -11.16 -19.47 2.18
CA ILE A 230 -10.21 -19.47 3.29
C ILE A 230 -9.57 -20.85 3.53
N ASP A 231 -10.25 -21.91 3.10
CA ASP A 231 -9.79 -23.30 3.15
C ASP A 231 -8.90 -23.68 1.95
N ASP A 232 -8.74 -22.79 0.96
CA ASP A 232 -7.77 -22.92 -0.11
C ASP A 232 -6.40 -22.37 0.32
N ALA A 233 -5.60 -23.22 0.97
CA ALA A 233 -4.27 -22.85 1.47
C ALA A 233 -3.32 -22.39 0.36
N GLU A 234 -3.39 -23.01 -0.82
CA GLU A 234 -2.55 -22.64 -1.96
C GLU A 234 -2.97 -21.28 -2.54
N GLY A 235 -4.26 -21.06 -2.72
CA GLY A 235 -4.83 -19.77 -3.11
C GLY A 235 -4.45 -18.65 -2.14
N CYS A 236 -4.54 -18.90 -0.83
CA CYS A 236 -4.16 -17.94 0.21
C CYS A 236 -2.67 -17.55 0.13
N LEU A 237 -1.78 -18.51 -0.09
CA LEU A 237 -0.35 -18.25 -0.26
C LEU A 237 -0.06 -17.47 -1.55
N ARG A 238 -0.73 -17.85 -2.65
CA ARG A 238 -0.59 -17.21 -3.96
C ARG A 238 -1.01 -15.74 -3.94
N LEU A 239 -2.19 -15.45 -3.38
CA LEU A 239 -2.78 -14.10 -3.34
C LEU A 239 -1.89 -13.07 -2.65
N TYR A 240 -1.23 -13.47 -1.56
CA TYR A 240 -0.43 -12.54 -0.78
C TYR A 240 0.83 -12.07 -1.54
N ALA A 241 1.40 -12.94 -2.36
CA ALA A 241 2.60 -12.64 -3.15
C ALA A 241 2.29 -11.83 -4.41
N ARG A 242 1.08 -11.95 -4.96
CA ARG A 242 0.70 -11.39 -6.27
C ARG A 242 -0.03 -10.05 -6.13
N GLN A 243 0.77 -8.98 -6.08
CA GLN A 243 0.33 -7.61 -5.85
C GLN A 243 1.30 -6.60 -6.46
N THR A 244 0.88 -5.34 -6.61
CA THR A 244 1.71 -4.28 -7.26
C THR A 244 1.77 -3.00 -6.43
N ARG A 245 1.62 -3.12 -5.10
CA ARG A 245 1.55 -1.99 -4.16
C ARG A 245 2.91 -1.54 -3.62
N GLN A 246 3.94 -2.34 -3.83
CA GLN A 246 5.28 -2.15 -3.26
C GLN A 246 5.98 -0.84 -3.66
N PRO A 247 5.80 -0.32 -4.89
CA PRO A 247 6.32 1.00 -5.27
C PRO A 247 5.83 2.15 -4.41
N PHE A 248 4.74 1.97 -3.68
CA PHE A 248 4.15 2.98 -2.81
C PHE A 248 4.37 2.67 -1.32
N ASN A 249 5.19 1.66 -1.00
CA ASN A 249 5.51 1.18 0.34
C ASN A 249 7.00 1.16 0.64
N ILE A 250 7.82 1.73 -0.22
CA ILE A 250 9.26 1.92 0.01
C ILE A 250 9.61 3.38 -0.23
#